data_AF-G8ZZ82-F1
#
_entry.id   AF-G8ZZ82-F1
#
_cell.length_a   1.000
_cell.length_b   1.000
_cell.length_c   1.000
_cell.angle_alpha   90.00
_cell.angle_beta   90.00
_cell.angle_gamma   90.00
#
_symmetry.space_group_name_H-M   'P 1'
#
loop_
_entity.id
_entity.type
_entity.pdbx_description
1 polymer ?
#
loop_
_entity_poly.entity_id
_entity_poly.type
_entity_poly.pdbx_seq_one_letter_code
_entity_poly.pdbx_strand_id
1 'polypeptide(L)'
;MAAISSFNGLFFRVAMLFALAFFCFKNVNSILQNSYMAVFTQAMNLPALSMSQYSAQLGLFGILFLFAAVSDLIPLLERNQKYFNSVVPFRLFMFFTLAGLAYLWESNLYLHNNVVFTYCFIEVWVNFIVLGALREERNEQFKSSNQFSSQAIIVEESENNDEDSEVLTSVQEIEQIVEIMDE
;
A
#
# COMPACT_ATOMS: atom_id res chain seq x y z
N MET A 1 14.43 8.88 -3.21
CA MET A 1 13.51 10.04 -3.26
C MET A 1 12.10 9.49 -3.42
N ALA A 2 11.39 9.33 -2.31
CA ALA A 2 10.00 8.87 -2.29
C ALA A 2 9.09 9.98 -2.83
N ALA A 3 8.76 9.93 -4.12
CA ALA A 3 7.89 10.95 -4.72
C ALA A 3 6.42 10.81 -4.31
N ILE A 4 6.01 9.66 -3.75
CA ILE A 4 4.63 9.39 -3.33
C ILE A 4 4.66 8.68 -1.98
N SER A 5 4.28 9.39 -0.92
CA SER A 5 4.01 8.76 0.38
C SER A 5 2.78 7.86 0.28
N SER A 6 2.83 6.69 0.91
CA SER A 6 1.72 5.73 0.98
C SER A 6 0.42 6.38 1.46
N PHE A 7 0.55 7.34 2.39
CA PHE A 7 -0.55 8.12 2.92
C PHE A 7 -1.27 8.93 1.84
N ASN A 8 -0.54 9.60 0.96
CA ASN A 8 -1.13 10.39 -0.12
C ASN A 8 -1.81 9.49 -1.16
N GLY A 9 -1.25 8.30 -1.43
CA GLY A 9 -1.87 7.31 -2.33
C GLY A 9 -3.18 6.76 -1.77
N LEU A 10 -3.22 6.44 -0.48
CA LEU A 10 -4.44 5.99 0.21
C LEU A 10 -5.49 7.11 0.29
N PHE A 11 -5.07 8.34 0.58
CA PHE A 11 -5.96 9.50 0.61
C PHE A 11 -6.58 9.79 -0.77
N PHE A 12 -5.77 9.75 -1.83
CA PHE A 12 -6.25 9.89 -3.22
C PHE A 12 -7.32 8.86 -3.55
N ARG A 13 -7.12 7.61 -3.15
CA ARG A 13 -8.11 6.54 -3.33
C ARG A 13 -9.42 6.82 -2.59
N VAL A 14 -9.35 7.17 -1.30
CA VAL A 14 -10.56 7.48 -0.52
C VAL A 14 -11.32 8.66 -1.16
N ALA A 15 -10.61 9.69 -1.61
CA ALA A 15 -11.19 10.81 -2.35
C ALA A 15 -11.84 10.36 -3.68
N MET A 16 -11.21 9.45 -4.42
CA MET A 16 -11.78 8.87 -5.64
C MET A 16 -13.09 8.10 -5.37
N LEU A 17 -13.14 7.31 -4.30
CA LEU A 17 -14.36 6.57 -3.90
C LEU A 17 -15.49 7.52 -3.49
N PHE A 18 -15.17 8.58 -2.74
CA PHE A 18 -16.14 9.63 -2.42
C PHE A 18 -16.65 10.35 -3.67
N ALA A 19 -15.78 10.66 -4.63
CA ALA A 19 -16.17 11.25 -5.90
C ALA A 19 -17.10 10.31 -6.68
N LEU A 20 -16.77 9.01 -6.77
CA LEU A 20 -17.63 8.01 -7.42
C LEU A 20 -19.00 7.91 -6.75
N ALA A 21 -19.06 7.87 -5.42
CA ALA A 21 -20.33 7.88 -4.68
C ALA A 21 -21.15 9.14 -5.00
N PHE A 22 -20.53 10.31 -5.03
CA PHE A 22 -21.18 11.56 -5.39
C PHE A 22 -21.73 11.56 -6.82
N PHE A 23 -20.96 11.06 -7.79
CA PHE A 23 -21.42 10.96 -9.17
C PHE A 23 -22.54 9.93 -9.35
N CYS A 24 -22.53 8.83 -8.58
CA CYS A 24 -23.64 7.88 -8.56
C CYS A 24 -24.94 8.52 -8.09
N PHE A 25 -24.90 9.46 -7.13
CA PHE A 25 -26.09 10.16 -6.67
C PHE A 25 -26.53 11.29 -7.60
N LYS A 26 -25.59 12.00 -8.22
CA LYS A 26 -25.92 13.19 -9.01
C LYS A 26 -26.24 12.86 -10.47
N ASN A 27 -25.36 12.14 -11.16
CA ASN A 27 -25.50 11.82 -12.59
C ASN A 27 -24.46 10.77 -13.01
N VAL A 28 -24.85 9.50 -13.09
CA VAL A 28 -23.95 8.42 -13.54
C VAL A 28 -23.56 8.54 -15.01
N ASN A 29 -24.42 9.15 -15.84
CA ASN A 29 -24.18 9.31 -17.27
C ASN A 29 -22.93 10.14 -17.57
N SER A 30 -22.53 11.07 -16.67
CA SER A 30 -21.28 11.81 -16.82
C SER A 30 -20.03 10.92 -16.75
N ILE A 31 -20.11 9.76 -16.09
CA ILE A 31 -19.04 8.76 -16.06
C ILE A 31 -19.13 7.82 -17.28
N LEU A 32 -20.35 7.37 -17.60
CA LEU A 32 -20.58 6.36 -18.65
C LEU A 32 -20.34 6.90 -20.07
N GLN A 33 -20.69 8.16 -20.33
CA GLN A 33 -20.57 8.78 -21.65
C GLN A 33 -19.23 9.49 -21.86
N ASN A 34 -18.28 9.33 -20.94
CA ASN A 34 -16.97 9.96 -21.07
C ASN A 34 -16.16 9.26 -22.18
N SER A 35 -15.46 10.05 -23.02
CA SER A 35 -14.64 9.55 -24.12
C SER A 35 -13.60 8.51 -23.67
N TYR A 36 -13.04 8.64 -22.47
CA TYR A 36 -12.10 7.65 -21.92
C TYR A 36 -12.77 6.30 -21.68
N MET A 37 -14.00 6.30 -21.14
CA MET A 37 -14.79 5.08 -20.91
C MET A 37 -15.18 4.43 -22.24
N ALA A 38 -15.56 5.23 -23.24
CA ALA A 38 -15.92 4.74 -24.56
C ALA A 38 -14.73 4.05 -25.27
N VAL A 39 -13.56 4.69 -25.27
CA VAL A 39 -12.33 4.10 -25.85
C VAL A 39 -11.92 2.83 -25.12
N PHE A 40 -12.00 2.82 -23.78
CA PHE A 40 -11.65 1.64 -22.99
C PHE A 40 -12.63 0.47 -23.20
N THR A 41 -13.92 0.77 -23.32
CA THR A 41 -14.98 -0.20 -23.64
C THR A 41 -14.75 -0.82 -25.03
N GLN A 42 -14.43 0.01 -26.03
CA GLN A 42 -14.13 -0.45 -27.38
C GLN A 42 -12.84 -1.28 -27.44
N ALA A 43 -11.80 -0.86 -26.71
CA ALA A 43 -10.53 -1.59 -26.66
C ALA A 43 -10.65 -2.98 -26.03
N MET A 44 -11.56 -3.15 -25.06
CA MET A 44 -11.80 -4.42 -24.37
C MET A 44 -12.99 -5.21 -24.91
N ASN A 45 -13.64 -4.70 -25.96
CA ASN A 45 -14.84 -5.29 -26.57
C ASN A 45 -15.96 -5.64 -25.57
N LEU A 46 -16.18 -4.77 -24.58
CA LEU A 46 -17.18 -4.98 -23.53
C LEU A 46 -18.52 -4.35 -23.93
N PRO A 47 -19.67 -4.92 -23.53
CA PRO A 47 -20.96 -4.31 -23.75
C PRO A 47 -21.06 -3.00 -22.95
N ALA A 48 -21.33 -1.91 -23.64
CA ALA A 48 -21.52 -0.61 -23.02
C ALA A 48 -22.83 -0.60 -22.23
N LEU A 49 -22.76 -0.47 -20.91
CA LEU A 49 -23.96 -0.43 -20.09
C LEU A 49 -24.53 0.99 -20.10
N SER A 50 -25.74 1.15 -20.63
CA SER A 50 -26.53 2.37 -20.49
C SER A 50 -27.58 2.17 -19.40
N MET A 51 -27.36 2.76 -18.22
CA MET A 51 -28.32 2.74 -17.12
C MET A 51 -29.20 3.99 -17.13
N SER A 52 -30.46 3.84 -16.72
CA SER A 52 -31.34 4.97 -16.43
C SER A 52 -30.81 5.76 -15.22
N GLN A 53 -30.87 7.10 -15.29
CA GLN A 53 -30.36 8.01 -14.25
C GLN A 53 -31.03 7.81 -12.88
N TYR A 54 -32.24 7.22 -12.85
CA TYR A 54 -33.04 7.00 -11.65
C TYR A 54 -33.26 5.50 -11.37
N SER A 55 -32.20 4.68 -11.45
CA SER A 55 -32.26 3.28 -11.02
C SER A 55 -31.98 3.13 -9.53
N ALA A 56 -32.83 2.40 -8.80
CA ALA A 56 -32.62 2.09 -7.38
C ALA A 56 -31.29 1.34 -7.12
N GLN A 57 -30.83 0.56 -8.10
CA GLN A 57 -29.56 -0.15 -8.03
C GLN A 57 -28.37 0.81 -7.95
N LEU A 58 -28.43 1.94 -8.67
CA LEU A 58 -27.36 2.95 -8.66
C LEU A 58 -27.22 3.61 -7.29
N GLY A 59 -28.34 3.91 -6.63
CA GLY A 59 -28.34 4.44 -5.27
C GLY A 59 -27.73 3.48 -4.25
N LEU A 60 -28.03 2.17 -4.39
CA LEU A 60 -27.43 1.13 -3.55
C LEU A 60 -25.91 1.05 -3.74
N PHE A 61 -25.42 1.06 -4.98
CA PHE A 61 -23.97 1.11 -5.24
C PHE A 61 -23.31 2.38 -4.70
N GLY A 62 -23.97 3.54 -4.79
CA GLY A 62 -23.48 4.79 -4.20
C GLY A 62 -23.29 4.68 -2.68
N ILE A 63 -24.24 4.07 -1.97
CA ILE A 63 -24.13 3.82 -0.51
C ILE A 63 -23.00 2.83 -0.21
N LEU A 64 -22.85 1.76 -1.00
CA LEU A 64 -21.76 0.79 -0.83
C LEU A 64 -20.38 1.44 -1.02
N PHE A 65 -20.22 2.32 -2.02
CA PHE A 65 -18.99 3.06 -2.22
C PHE A 65 -18.70 4.03 -1.07
N LEU A 66 -19.73 4.67 -0.52
CA LEU A 66 -19.58 5.53 0.65
C LEU A 66 -19.16 4.74 1.89
N PHE A 67 -19.78 3.58 2.12
CA PHE A 67 -19.38 2.68 3.21
C PHE A 67 -17.94 2.18 3.03
N ALA A 68 -17.55 1.80 1.82
CA ALA A 68 -16.18 1.42 1.49
C ALA A 68 -15.19 2.57 1.78
N ALA A 69 -15.50 3.80 1.36
CA ALA A 69 -14.66 4.97 1.59
C ALA A 69 -14.49 5.27 3.09
N VAL A 70 -15.57 5.17 3.88
CA VAL A 70 -15.53 5.36 5.34
C VAL A 70 -14.73 4.25 6.02
N SER A 71 -14.90 3.00 5.59
CA SER A 71 -14.18 1.86 6.15
C SER A 71 -12.66 1.96 5.95
N ASP A 72 -12.22 2.62 4.87
CA ASP A 72 -10.82 2.89 4.59
C ASP A 72 -10.30 4.17 5.27
N LEU A 73 -11.20 5.14 5.53
CA LEU A 73 -10.86 6.39 6.20
C LEU A 73 -10.50 6.18 7.68
N ILE A 74 -11.16 5.23 8.37
CA ILE A 74 -10.92 4.96 9.79
C ILE A 74 -9.46 4.49 10.04
N PRO A 75 -8.95 3.43 9.37
CA PRO A 75 -7.56 3.02 9.53
C PRO A 75 -6.55 4.08 9.08
N LEU A 76 -6.95 4.95 8.14
CA LEU A 76 -6.09 6.03 7.65
C LEU A 76 -5.87 7.11 8.72
N LEU A 77 -6.91 7.43 9.50
CA LEU A 77 -6.83 8.34 10.64
C LEU A 77 -5.98 7.77 11.78
N GLU A 78 -6.03 6.45 11.99
CA GLU A 78 -5.24 5.78 13.03
C GLU A 78 -3.75 5.64 12.66
N ARG A 79 -3.35 5.94 11.42
CA ARG A 79 -1.97 5.78 10.90
C ARG A 79 -1.39 4.37 11.16
N ASN A 80 -2.23 3.35 11.11
CA ASN A 80 -1.79 1.97 11.35
C ASN A 80 -1.13 1.35 10.10
N GLN A 81 0.19 1.54 9.98
CA GLN A 81 0.98 1.05 8.84
C GLN A 81 0.96 -0.49 8.69
N LYS A 82 0.83 -1.24 9.79
CA LYS A 82 0.77 -2.71 9.74
C LYS A 82 -0.53 -3.22 9.10
N TYR A 83 -1.64 -2.51 9.32
CA TYR A 83 -2.93 -2.83 8.71
C TYR A 83 -2.89 -2.68 7.18
N PHE A 84 -2.38 -1.54 6.70
CA PHE A 84 -2.30 -1.27 5.26
C PHE A 84 -1.38 -2.25 4.52
N ASN A 85 -0.28 -2.66 5.15
CA ASN A 85 0.65 -3.64 4.57
C ASN A 85 0.01 -5.00 4.27
N SER A 86 -0.98 -5.43 5.05
CA SER A 86 -1.68 -6.71 4.81
C SER A 86 -2.91 -6.55 3.92
N VAL A 87 -3.67 -5.47 4.11
CA VAL A 87 -4.95 -5.29 3.45
C VAL A 87 -4.81 -4.88 1.98
N VAL A 88 -3.84 -4.02 1.65
CA VAL A 88 -3.62 -3.54 0.27
C VAL A 88 -3.29 -4.66 -0.72
N PRO A 89 -2.33 -5.58 -0.47
CA PRO A 89 -2.04 -6.65 -1.41
C PRO A 89 -3.19 -7.66 -1.54
N PHE A 90 -3.89 -7.96 -0.44
CA PHE A 90 -5.06 -8.83 -0.49
C PHE A 90 -6.17 -8.24 -1.37
N ARG A 91 -6.40 -6.93 -1.23
CA ARG A 91 -7.41 -6.22 -2.03
C ARG A 91 -7.04 -6.13 -3.51
N LEU A 92 -5.76 -5.91 -3.81
CA LEU A 92 -5.25 -5.98 -5.18
C LEU A 92 -5.51 -7.36 -5.80
N PHE A 93 -5.22 -8.43 -5.06
CA PHE A 93 -5.47 -9.80 -5.52
C PHE A 93 -6.96 -10.06 -5.79
N MET A 94 -7.84 -9.58 -4.90
CA MET A 94 -9.28 -9.70 -5.06
C MET A 94 -9.77 -8.97 -6.33
N PHE A 95 -9.43 -7.69 -6.51
CA PHE A 95 -9.87 -6.92 -7.68
C PHE A 95 -9.22 -7.39 -8.99
N PHE A 96 -7.99 -7.89 -8.93
CA PHE A 96 -7.33 -8.48 -10.09
C PHE A 96 -8.05 -9.77 -10.53
N THR A 97 -8.42 -10.63 -9.58
CA THR A 97 -9.21 -11.83 -9.85
C THR A 97 -10.60 -11.46 -10.37
N LEU A 98 -11.24 -10.45 -9.77
CA LEU A 98 -12.55 -9.97 -10.20
C LEU A 98 -12.52 -9.37 -11.62
N ALA A 99 -11.48 -8.61 -11.97
CA ALA A 99 -11.28 -8.07 -13.32
C ALA A 99 -11.04 -9.20 -14.34
N GLY A 100 -10.22 -10.19 -13.98
CA GLY A 100 -9.98 -11.37 -14.82
C GLY A 100 -11.26 -12.19 -15.03
N LEU A 101 -12.06 -12.40 -13.99
CA LEU A 101 -13.35 -13.09 -14.09
C LEU A 101 -14.36 -12.29 -14.91
N ALA A 102 -14.43 -10.97 -14.73
CA ALA A 102 -15.31 -10.10 -15.52
C ALA A 102 -14.97 -10.13 -17.01
N TYR A 103 -13.68 -10.31 -17.35
CA TYR A 103 -13.22 -10.44 -18.72
C TYR A 103 -13.48 -11.85 -19.30
N LEU A 104 -13.12 -12.91 -18.59
CA LEU A 104 -13.21 -14.30 -19.08
C LEU A 104 -14.64 -14.86 -19.08
N TRP A 105 -15.52 -14.37 -18.21
CA TRP A 105 -16.86 -14.93 -18.00
C TRP A 105 -17.92 -14.18 -18.83
N GLU A 106 -17.76 -14.18 -20.15
CA GLU A 106 -18.68 -13.54 -21.11
C GLU A 106 -20.14 -14.02 -20.99
N SER A 107 -20.35 -15.24 -20.46
CA SER A 107 -21.68 -15.83 -20.27
C SER A 107 -22.54 -15.16 -19.19
N ASN A 108 -21.97 -14.34 -18.30
CA ASN A 108 -22.71 -13.74 -17.19
C ASN A 108 -22.80 -12.22 -17.36
N LEU A 109 -23.83 -11.76 -18.09
CA LEU A 109 -24.08 -10.36 -18.46
C LEU A 109 -24.04 -9.36 -17.29
N TYR A 110 -24.27 -9.82 -16.06
CA TYR A 110 -24.21 -8.96 -14.87
C TYR A 110 -22.77 -8.63 -14.42
N LEU A 111 -21.81 -9.53 -14.66
CA LEU A 111 -20.39 -9.32 -14.34
C LEU A 111 -19.59 -8.83 -15.55
N HIS A 112 -20.01 -9.22 -16.75
CA HIS A 112 -19.41 -8.77 -18.01
C HIS A 112 -19.96 -7.40 -18.41
N ASN A 113 -19.59 -6.38 -17.64
CA ASN A 113 -20.07 -5.02 -17.80
C ASN A 113 -18.88 -4.05 -17.88
N ASN A 114 -18.93 -3.10 -18.83
CA ASN A 114 -17.88 -2.09 -18.99
C ASN A 114 -17.61 -1.28 -17.70
N VAL A 115 -18.64 -1.00 -16.90
CA VAL A 115 -18.52 -0.23 -15.65
C VAL A 115 -17.75 -1.02 -14.60
N VAL A 116 -18.13 -2.29 -14.42
CA VAL A 116 -17.53 -3.18 -13.42
C VAL A 116 -16.07 -3.43 -13.79
N PHE A 117 -15.79 -3.74 -15.06
CA PHE A 117 -14.43 -3.97 -15.52
C PHE A 117 -13.56 -2.71 -15.38
N THR A 118 -14.06 -1.54 -15.81
CA THR A 118 -13.29 -0.28 -15.71
C THR A 118 -13.04 0.12 -14.26
N TYR A 119 -14.03 -0.04 -13.38
CA TYR A 119 -13.86 0.19 -11.96
C TYR A 119 -12.79 -0.74 -11.35
N CYS A 120 -12.86 -2.04 -11.66
CA CYS A 120 -11.86 -3.01 -11.18
C CYS A 120 -10.47 -2.70 -11.72
N PHE A 121 -10.36 -2.30 -12.99
CA PHE A 121 -9.09 -1.93 -13.60
C PHE A 121 -8.46 -0.71 -12.93
N ILE A 122 -9.24 0.35 -12.70
CA ILE A 122 -8.74 1.54 -11.99
C ILE A 122 -8.37 1.20 -10.55
N GLU A 123 -9.17 0.39 -9.85
CA GLU A 123 -8.83 -0.10 -8.51
C GLU A 123 -7.50 -0.87 -8.52
N VAL A 124 -7.29 -1.81 -9.44
CA VAL A 124 -6.01 -2.53 -9.56
C VAL A 124 -4.85 -1.55 -9.76
N TRP A 125 -5.02 -0.55 -10.64
CA TRP A 125 -3.99 0.44 -10.92
C TRP A 125 -3.64 1.30 -9.68
N VAL A 126 -4.65 1.82 -9.00
CA VAL A 126 -4.46 2.62 -7.78
C VAL A 126 -3.84 1.78 -6.66
N ASN A 127 -4.33 0.56 -6.43
CA ASN A 127 -3.75 -0.34 -5.43
C ASN A 127 -2.30 -0.71 -5.78
N PHE A 128 -1.93 -0.79 -7.06
CA PHE A 128 -0.56 -1.04 -7.48
C PHE A 128 0.38 0.13 -7.12
N ILE A 129 -0.06 1.37 -7.35
CA ILE A 129 0.68 2.57 -6.95
C ILE A 129 0.87 2.61 -5.43
N VAL A 130 -0.20 2.35 -4.66
CA VAL A 130 -0.14 2.32 -3.19
C VAL A 130 0.78 1.21 -2.69
N LEU A 131 0.72 0.01 -3.28
CA LEU A 131 1.60 -1.10 -2.93
C LEU A 131 3.08 -0.76 -3.23
N GLY A 132 3.35 -0.07 -4.33
CA GLY A 132 4.68 0.44 -4.65
C GLY A 132 5.20 1.39 -3.57
N ALA A 133 4.38 2.37 -3.17
CA ALA A 133 4.72 3.32 -2.12
C ALA A 133 4.95 2.63 -0.76
N LEU A 134 4.09 1.69 -0.36
CA LEU A 134 4.25 0.92 0.87
C LEU A 134 5.52 0.06 0.87
N ARG A 135 5.87 -0.55 -0.28
CA ARG A 135 7.10 -1.35 -0.41
C ARG A 135 8.34 -0.49 -0.27
N GLU A 136 8.33 0.73 -0.81
CA GLU A 136 9.44 1.67 -0.67
C GLU A 136 9.61 2.12 0.79
N GLU A 137 8.52 2.53 1.45
CA GLU A 137 8.57 2.94 2.88
C GLU A 137 9.07 1.80 3.78
N ARG A 138 8.69 0.57 3.48
CA ARG A 138 9.20 -0.61 4.18
C ARG A 138 10.69 -0.83 3.92
N ASN A 139 11.16 -0.65 2.68
CA ASN A 139 12.57 -0.77 2.32
C ASN A 139 13.42 0.29 3.02
N GLU A 140 12.92 1.52 3.13
CA GLU A 140 13.57 2.60 3.88
C GLU A 140 13.64 2.28 5.38
N GLN A 141 12.55 1.76 5.97
CA GLN A 141 12.53 1.31 7.37
C GLN A 141 13.52 0.17 7.64
N PHE A 142 13.62 -0.82 6.74
CA PHE A 142 14.60 -1.90 6.89
C PHE A 142 16.04 -1.40 6.80
N LYS A 143 16.34 -0.47 5.88
CA LYS A 143 17.68 0.13 5.79
C LYS A 143 18.05 0.89 7.06
N SER A 144 17.12 1.69 7.58
CA SER A 144 17.31 2.45 8.80
C SER A 144 17.52 1.54 10.02
N SER A 145 16.66 0.51 10.20
CA SER A 145 16.82 -0.46 11.28
C SER A 145 18.15 -1.22 11.20
N ASN A 146 18.56 -1.63 10.00
CA ASN A 146 19.80 -2.38 9.82
C ASN A 146 21.05 -1.50 10.07
N GLN A 147 20.97 -0.19 9.79
CA GLN A 147 22.01 0.77 10.15
C GLN A 147 22.14 0.92 11.67
N PHE A 148 21.02 1.04 12.40
CA PHE A 148 21.06 1.10 13.86
C PHE A 148 21.60 -0.18 14.50
N SER A 149 21.18 -1.36 14.01
CA SER A 149 21.73 -2.63 14.50
C SER A 149 23.22 -2.77 14.18
N SER A 150 23.66 -2.38 12.97
CA SER A 150 25.09 -2.42 12.61
C SER A 150 25.89 -1.43 13.46
N GLN A 151 25.35 -0.24 13.73
CA GLN A 151 26.02 0.76 14.56
C GLN A 151 26.08 0.34 16.03
N ALA A 152 25.04 -0.29 16.57
CA ALA A 152 25.05 -0.85 17.92
C ALA A 152 26.11 -1.97 18.06
N ILE A 153 26.19 -2.87 17.08
CA ILE A 153 27.22 -3.93 17.06
C ILE A 153 28.63 -3.31 17.02
N ILE A 154 28.86 -2.29 16.20
CA ILE A 154 30.16 -1.60 16.14
C ILE A 154 30.52 -0.93 17.47
N VAL A 155 29.54 -0.33 18.16
CA VAL A 155 29.77 0.30 19.47
C VAL A 155 30.10 -0.74 20.54
N GLU A 156 29.35 -1.84 20.60
CA GLU A 156 29.61 -2.95 21.54
C GLU A 156 30.97 -3.62 21.27
N GLU A 157 31.36 -3.79 20.01
CA GLU A 157 32.65 -4.37 19.62
C GLU A 157 33.81 -3.40 19.91
N SER A 158 33.57 -2.07 19.86
CA SER A 158 34.56 -1.07 20.24
C SER A 158 34.77 -1.03 21.76
N GLU A 159 33.68 -1.03 22.55
CA GLU A 159 33.75 -1.03 24.02
C GLU A 159 34.43 -2.30 24.57
N ASN A 160 34.13 -3.48 24.02
CA ASN A 160 34.80 -4.71 24.44
C ASN A 160 36.30 -4.72 24.10
N ASN A 161 36.68 -4.18 22.93
CA ASN A 161 38.09 -4.11 22.56
C ASN A 161 38.87 -3.13 23.45
N ASP A 162 38.25 -2.04 23.88
CA ASP A 162 38.85 -1.07 24.80
C ASP A 162 39.00 -1.66 26.22
N GLU A 163 37.99 -2.41 26.71
CA GLU A 163 38.08 -3.11 28.02
C GLU A 163 39.15 -4.22 28.01
N ASP A 164 39.21 -5.05 26.94
CA ASP A 164 40.21 -6.12 26.82
C ASP A 164 41.64 -5.56 26.74
N SER A 165 41.83 -4.38 26.16
CA SER A 165 43.15 -3.75 26.06
C SER A 165 43.58 -3.04 27.35
N GLU A 166 42.67 -2.48 28.16
CA GLU A 166 42.96 -2.01 29.52
C GLU A 166 43.32 -3.17 30.49
N VAL A 167 42.65 -4.32 30.37
CA VAL A 167 42.96 -5.50 31.19
C VAL A 167 44.33 -6.08 30.83
N LEU A 168 44.68 -6.15 29.55
CA LEU A 168 45.99 -6.66 29.12
C LEU A 168 47.16 -5.76 29.59
N THR A 169 46.98 -4.45 29.57
CA THR A 169 48.01 -3.49 30.01
C THR A 169 48.21 -3.53 31.53
N SER A 170 47.13 -3.62 32.30
CA SER A 170 47.23 -3.76 33.76
C SER A 170 47.84 -5.10 34.20
N VAL A 171 47.55 -6.21 33.51
CA VAL A 171 48.19 -7.51 33.77
C VAL A 171 49.70 -7.46 33.47
N GLN A 172 50.10 -6.81 32.37
CA GLN A 172 51.52 -6.64 32.02
C GLN A 172 52.29 -5.79 33.04
N GLU A 173 51.67 -4.72 33.57
CA GLU A 173 52.28 -3.91 34.62
C GLU A 173 52.47 -4.69 35.93
N ILE A 174 51.50 -5.53 36.30
CA ILE A 174 51.61 -6.37 37.51
C ILE A 174 52.72 -7.41 37.34
N GLU A 175 52.85 -8.04 36.18
CA GLU A 175 53.88 -9.04 35.91
C GLU A 175 55.30 -8.43 35.94
N GLN A 176 55.48 -7.22 35.38
CA GLN A 176 56.75 -6.48 35.49
C GLN A 176 57.11 -6.10 36.93
N ILE A 177 56.13 -5.72 37.77
CA ILE A 177 56.39 -5.37 39.18
C ILE A 177 56.83 -6.60 39.99
N VAL A 178 56.24 -7.77 39.72
CA VAL A 178 56.60 -9.03 40.39
C VAL A 178 58.02 -9.46 40.00
N GLU A 179 58.40 -9.33 38.73
CA GLU A 179 59.73 -9.69 38.24
C GLU A 179 60.84 -8.80 38.84
N ILE A 180 60.56 -7.52 39.10
CA ILE A 180 61.48 -6.58 39.78
C ILE A 180 61.62 -6.87 41.29
N MET A 181 60.64 -7.53 41.91
CA MET A 181 60.68 -7.87 43.34
C MET A 181 61.41 -9.19 43.66
N ASP A 182 61.61 -10.06 42.67
CA ASP A 182 62.30 -11.34 42.80
C ASP A 182 63.82 -11.27 42.49
N GLU A 183 64.34 -10.10 42.10
CA GLU A 183 65.77 -9.80 41.86
C GLU A 183 66.44 -9.06 43.04
#